data_AF-A0A024WZY6-F1
#
_entry.id   AF-A0A024WZY6-F1
#
_cell.length_a   1.000
_cell.length_b   1.000
_cell.length_c   1.000
_cell.angle_alpha   90.00
_cell.angle_beta   90.00
_cell.angle_gamma   90.00
#
_symmetry.space_group_name_H-M   'P 1'
#
loop_
_entity.id
_entity.type
_entity.pdbx_description
1 polymer ?
#
loop_
_entity_poly.entity_id
_entity_poly.type
_entity_poly.pdbx_seq_one_letter_code
_entity_poly.pdbx_strand_id
1 'polypeptide(L)'
;MKKKYIIISRLCGIDLNKSGKEYVAEPIGLFPSILYFIFVLFYQLIYYNDHRILLEYNAGLLSIIFMTFLGFIDDILDLKWRYKVILPFFASLPLLLSYSGETHIRIPNFLIFIFKHRIINIGFLYYVYIILLSVFCTNAINIYAGINGLEIGQSLIISFFITIHNLIVIR
;
A
#
# COMPACT_ATOMS: atom_id res chain seq x y z
N MET A 1 23.50 -10.97 -26.18
CA MET A 1 24.24 -10.46 -25.00
C MET A 1 23.75 -9.10 -24.50
N LYS A 2 23.68 -8.03 -25.32
CA LYS A 2 23.27 -6.67 -24.86
C LYS A 2 21.93 -6.61 -24.09
N LYS A 3 20.86 -7.28 -24.55
CA LYS A 3 19.56 -7.32 -23.84
C LYS A 3 19.66 -7.94 -22.43
N LYS A 4 20.50 -8.96 -22.24
CA LYS A 4 20.66 -9.65 -20.95
C LYS A 4 21.37 -8.75 -19.93
N TYR A 5 22.34 -7.97 -20.38
CA TYR A 5 23.01 -6.94 -19.54
C TYR A 5 22.08 -5.79 -19.17
N ILE A 6 21.22 -5.32 -20.10
CA ILE A 6 20.24 -4.24 -19.83
C ILE A 6 19.18 -4.69 -18.81
N ILE A 7 18.77 -5.95 -18.84
CA ILE A 7 17.81 -6.49 -17.87
C ILE A 7 18.45 -6.64 -16.49
N ILE A 8 19.70 -7.12 -16.41
CA ILE A 8 20.44 -7.22 -15.14
C ILE A 8 20.68 -5.82 -14.54
N SER A 9 20.94 -4.80 -15.36
CA SER A 9 21.12 -3.43 -14.87
C SER A 9 19.84 -2.74 -14.39
N ARG A 10 18.65 -3.30 -14.65
CA ARG A 10 17.35 -2.74 -14.22
C ARG A 10 16.75 -3.46 -13.01
N LEU A 11 17.39 -4.52 -12.55
CA LEU A 11 16.96 -5.28 -11.38
C LEU A 11 17.96 -5.17 -10.24
N CYS A 12 19.06 -4.43 -10.46
CA CYS A 12 20.11 -4.21 -9.50
C CYS A 12 20.55 -2.75 -9.51
N GLY A 13 20.71 -2.19 -8.30
CA GLY A 13 21.18 -0.83 -8.05
C GLY A 13 22.52 -0.81 -7.35
N ILE A 14 23.13 0.36 -7.27
CA ILE A 14 24.36 0.59 -6.49
C ILE A 14 23.97 1.25 -5.17
N ASP A 15 24.53 0.78 -4.06
CA ASP A 15 24.37 1.44 -2.76
C ASP A 15 25.13 2.78 -2.77
N LEU A 16 24.40 3.88 -2.95
CA LEU A 16 24.96 5.23 -3.05
C LEU A 16 25.66 5.68 -1.76
N ASN A 17 25.36 5.05 -0.62
CA ASN A 17 25.90 5.41 0.69
C ASN A 17 27.11 4.57 1.09
N LYS A 18 27.60 3.67 0.21
CA LYS A 18 28.81 2.87 0.44
C LYS A 18 29.84 3.16 -0.65
N SER A 19 31.11 3.15 -0.26
CA SER A 19 32.22 3.31 -1.21
C SER A 19 32.37 2.13 -2.17
N GLY A 20 31.87 0.95 -1.79
CA GLY A 20 31.84 -0.23 -2.66
C GLY A 20 30.79 -0.08 -3.76
N LYS A 21 31.20 -0.26 -5.02
CA LYS A 21 30.30 -0.28 -6.18
C LYS A 21 29.68 -1.65 -6.41
N GLU A 22 29.23 -2.29 -5.33
CA GLU A 22 28.55 -3.58 -5.42
C GLU A 22 27.12 -3.39 -5.88
N TYR A 23 26.68 -4.26 -6.80
CA TYR A 23 25.31 -4.26 -7.29
C TYR A 23 24.43 -5.07 -6.34
N VAL A 24 23.34 -4.46 -5.87
CA VAL A 24 22.35 -5.05 -4.96
C VAL A 24 21.03 -5.18 -5.70
N ALA A 25 20.34 -6.30 -5.52
CA ALA A 25 19.02 -6.51 -6.14
C ALA A 25 17.98 -5.51 -5.59
N GLU A 26 17.21 -4.87 -6.48
CA GLU A 26 16.26 -3.80 -6.13
C GLU A 26 14.83 -4.31 -5.83
N PRO A 27 14.14 -5.09 -6.69
CA PRO A 27 12.74 -5.46 -6.48
C PRO A 27 12.59 -6.68 -5.54
N ILE A 28 13.37 -6.73 -4.46
CA ILE A 28 13.34 -7.84 -3.49
C ILE A 28 12.02 -7.92 -2.72
N GLY A 29 11.24 -6.83 -2.68
CA GLY A 29 9.93 -6.77 -2.04
C GLY A 29 8.85 -7.65 -2.71
N LEU A 30 9.06 -8.08 -3.95
CA LEU A 30 8.12 -8.96 -4.64
C LEU A 30 8.02 -10.34 -3.97
N PHE A 31 9.15 -10.88 -3.50
CA PHE A 31 9.19 -12.20 -2.86
C PHE A 31 8.37 -12.28 -1.55
N PRO A 32 8.57 -11.41 -0.54
CA PRO A 32 7.75 -11.42 0.66
C PRO A 32 6.28 -11.08 0.37
N SER A 33 5.99 -10.30 -0.68
CA SER A 33 4.60 -10.02 -1.10
C SER A 33 3.90 -11.28 -1.61
N ILE A 34 4.57 -12.10 -2.44
CA ILE A 34 4.01 -13.38 -2.91
C ILE A 34 3.74 -14.32 -1.74
N LEU A 35 4.67 -14.42 -0.79
CA LEU A 35 4.47 -15.21 0.43
C LEU A 35 3.25 -14.70 1.22
N TYR A 36 3.16 -13.38 1.42
CA TYR A 36 2.02 -12.76 2.08
C TYR A 36 0.69 -13.12 1.39
N PHE A 37 0.61 -13.05 0.05
CA PHE A 37 -0.61 -13.42 -0.68
C PHE A 37 -0.99 -14.89 -0.45
N ILE A 38 -0.02 -15.80 -0.52
CA ILE A 38 -0.24 -17.23 -0.29
C ILE A 38 -0.77 -17.47 1.12
N PHE A 39 -0.11 -16.90 2.14
CA PHE A 39 -0.53 -17.06 3.53
C PHE A 39 -1.92 -16.50 3.79
N VAL A 40 -2.23 -15.32 3.25
CA VAL A 40 -3.56 -14.70 3.41
C VAL A 40 -4.64 -15.53 2.72
N LEU A 41 -4.40 -16.06 1.52
CA LEU A 41 -5.36 -16.94 0.83
C LEU A 41 -5.62 -18.24 1.61
N PHE A 42 -4.57 -18.89 2.11
CA PHE A 42 -4.73 -20.07 2.97
C PHE A 42 -5.47 -19.75 4.26
N TYR A 43 -5.16 -18.61 4.88
CA TYR A 43 -5.86 -18.16 6.09
C TYR A 43 -7.34 -17.92 5.82
N GLN A 44 -7.69 -17.25 4.72
CA GLN A 44 -9.08 -17.04 4.32
C GLN A 44 -9.82 -18.37 4.08
N LEU A 45 -9.18 -19.30 3.37
CA LEU A 45 -9.74 -20.62 3.08
C LEU A 45 -10.07 -21.44 4.33
N ILE A 46 -9.26 -21.32 5.38
CA ILE A 46 -9.42 -22.11 6.61
C ILE A 46 -10.43 -21.47 7.58
N TYR A 47 -10.39 -20.14 7.71
CA TYR A 47 -11.07 -19.44 8.81
C TYR A 47 -12.37 -18.72 8.44
N TYR A 48 -12.64 -18.46 7.15
CA TYR A 48 -13.79 -17.67 6.74
C TYR A 48 -14.70 -18.42 5.77
N ASN A 49 -15.98 -18.52 6.16
CA ASN A 49 -17.05 -19.08 5.33
C ASN A 49 -18.10 -18.03 4.91
N ASP A 50 -18.08 -16.84 5.51
CA ASP A 50 -19.03 -15.77 5.18
C ASP A 50 -18.62 -15.08 3.87
N HIS A 51 -19.49 -15.17 2.85
CA HIS A 51 -19.28 -14.58 1.55
C HIS A 51 -19.12 -13.05 1.57
N ARG A 52 -19.72 -12.34 2.53
CA ARG A 52 -19.59 -10.88 2.64
C ARG A 52 -18.18 -10.50 3.12
N ILE A 53 -17.69 -11.18 4.15
CA ILE A 53 -16.34 -10.96 4.67
C ILE A 53 -15.29 -11.37 3.62
N LEU A 54 -15.51 -12.49 2.94
CA LEU A 54 -14.64 -12.93 1.85
C LEU A 54 -14.62 -11.94 0.68
N LEU A 55 -15.73 -11.27 0.36
CA LEU A 55 -15.76 -10.23 -0.67
C LEU A 55 -14.83 -9.06 -0.30
N GLU A 56 -14.94 -8.56 0.93
CA GLU A 56 -14.11 -7.45 1.42
C GLU A 56 -12.63 -7.82 1.45
N TYR A 57 -12.29 -9.02 1.93
CA TYR A 57 -10.92 -9.50 1.97
C TYR A 57 -10.32 -9.74 0.59
N ASN A 58 -11.07 -10.35 -0.33
CA ASN A 58 -10.60 -10.57 -1.70
C ASN A 58 -10.39 -9.25 -2.44
N ALA A 59 -11.28 -8.27 -2.25
CA ALA A 59 -11.13 -6.95 -2.84
C ALA A 59 -9.91 -6.18 -2.27
N GLY A 60 -9.69 -6.25 -0.96
CA GLY A 60 -8.48 -5.71 -0.32
C GLY A 60 -7.21 -6.37 -0.86
N LEU A 61 -7.18 -7.70 -0.89
CA LEU A 61 -6.05 -8.47 -1.40
C LEU A 61 -5.77 -8.17 -2.88
N LEU A 62 -6.80 -8.10 -3.71
CA LEU A 62 -6.66 -7.76 -5.14
C LEU A 62 -6.06 -6.35 -5.33
N SER A 63 -6.46 -5.39 -4.49
CA SER A 63 -5.90 -4.03 -4.52
C SER A 63 -4.41 -4.03 -4.16
N ILE A 64 -4.01 -4.83 -3.16
CA ILE A 64 -2.60 -4.98 -2.77
C ILE A 64 -1.80 -5.66 -3.90
N ILE A 65 -2.34 -6.72 -4.51
CA ILE A 65 -1.71 -7.41 -5.66
C ILE A 65 -1.47 -6.43 -6.81
N PHE A 66 -2.47 -5.62 -7.17
CA PHE A 66 -2.30 -4.60 -8.20
C PHE A 66 -1.23 -3.58 -7.80
N MET A 67 -1.20 -3.12 -6.55
CA MET A 67 -0.19 -2.17 -6.10
C MET A 67 1.22 -2.75 -6.15
N THR A 68 1.41 -4.00 -5.69
CA THR A 68 2.70 -4.70 -5.75
C THR A 68 3.16 -4.89 -7.19
N PHE A 69 2.23 -5.29 -8.09
CA PHE A 69 2.54 -5.45 -9.50
C PHE A 69 2.93 -4.12 -10.15
N LEU A 70 2.23 -3.03 -9.83
CA LEU A 70 2.57 -1.70 -10.31
C LEU A 70 3.91 -1.21 -9.78
N GLY A 71 4.24 -1.46 -8.50
CA GLY A 71 5.56 -1.16 -7.94
C GLY A 71 6.67 -1.89 -8.70
N PHE A 72 6.48 -3.18 -8.97
CA PHE A 72 7.42 -3.97 -9.78
C PHE A 72 7.57 -3.43 -11.21
N ILE A 73 6.48 -2.98 -11.84
CA ILE A 73 6.53 -2.33 -13.15
C ILE A 73 7.28 -0.99 -13.06
N ASP A 74 7.05 -0.20 -12.01
CA ASP A 74 7.74 1.08 -11.79
C ASP A 74 9.25 0.87 -11.69
N ASP A 75 9.70 -0.14 -10.94
CA ASP A 75 11.12 -0.50 -10.80
C ASP A 75 11.74 -0.91 -12.15
N ILE A 76 11.00 -1.63 -13.01
CA ILE A 76 11.54 -2.09 -14.30
C ILE A 76 11.50 -0.99 -15.38
N LEU A 77 10.46 -0.16 -15.39
CA LEU A 77 10.19 0.77 -16.49
C LEU A 77 10.56 2.22 -16.19
N ASP A 78 10.94 2.55 -14.95
CA ASP A 78 11.23 3.92 -14.49
C ASP A 78 10.07 4.87 -14.86
N LEU A 79 8.87 4.62 -14.33
CA LEU A 79 7.69 5.37 -14.76
C LEU A 79 7.78 6.84 -14.36
N LYS A 80 7.25 7.71 -15.24
CA LYS A 80 7.13 9.15 -14.95
C LYS A 80 6.21 9.37 -13.75
N TRP A 81 6.49 10.40 -12.94
CA TRP A 81 5.75 10.77 -11.71
C TRP A 81 4.22 10.76 -11.87
N ARG A 82 3.69 11.21 -13.02
CA ARG A 82 2.25 11.22 -13.30
C ARG A 82 1.60 9.83 -13.18
N TYR A 83 2.32 8.79 -13.59
CA TYR A 83 1.84 7.41 -13.49
C TYR A 83 1.90 6.88 -12.06
N LYS A 84 2.85 7.38 -11.24
CA LYS A 84 2.93 7.07 -9.80
C LYS A 84 1.75 7.67 -9.01
N VAL A 85 1.01 8.60 -9.60
CA VAL A 85 -0.24 9.15 -9.05
C VAL A 85 -1.47 8.47 -9.65
N ILE A 86 -1.50 8.29 -10.97
CA ILE A 86 -2.67 7.76 -11.69
C ILE A 86 -2.84 6.24 -11.51
N LEU A 87 -1.77 5.46 -11.47
CA LEU A 87 -1.88 4.00 -11.41
C LEU A 87 -2.37 3.50 -10.04
N PRO A 88 -1.93 4.07 -8.90
CA PRO A 88 -2.50 3.73 -7.60
C PRO A 88 -4.02 3.99 -7.48
N PHE A 89 -4.55 5.01 -8.18
CA PHE A 89 -6.00 5.23 -8.28
C PHE A 89 -6.71 3.97 -8.81
N PHE A 90 -6.27 3.43 -9.94
CA PHE A 90 -6.89 2.25 -10.54
C PHE A 90 -6.67 1.00 -9.70
N ALA A 91 -5.50 0.86 -9.07
CA ALA A 91 -5.21 -0.26 -8.18
C ALA A 91 -6.09 -0.27 -6.92
N SER A 92 -6.55 0.90 -6.46
CA SER A 92 -7.44 1.01 -5.28
C SER A 92 -8.92 0.73 -5.58
N LEU A 93 -9.33 0.60 -6.85
CA LEU A 93 -10.74 0.42 -7.22
C LEU A 93 -11.40 -0.82 -6.61
N PRO A 94 -10.77 -2.01 -6.54
CA PRO A 94 -11.41 -3.16 -5.91
C PRO A 94 -11.80 -2.88 -4.45
N LEU A 95 -10.90 -2.25 -3.68
CA LEU A 95 -11.16 -1.83 -2.30
C LEU A 95 -12.34 -0.86 -2.20
N LEU A 96 -12.46 0.10 -3.14
CA LEU A 96 -13.58 1.04 -3.16
C LEU A 96 -14.91 0.35 -3.46
N LEU A 97 -14.91 -0.61 -4.39
CA LEU A 97 -16.12 -1.35 -4.78
C LEU A 97 -16.64 -2.26 -3.67
N SER A 98 -15.75 -2.78 -2.82
CA SER A 98 -16.14 -3.58 -1.66
C SER A 98 -16.41 -2.76 -0.40
N TYR A 99 -16.18 -1.44 -0.42
CA TYR A 99 -16.35 -0.61 0.77
C TYR A 99 -17.81 -0.55 1.21
N SER A 100 -18.12 -1.21 2.32
CA SER A 100 -19.45 -1.31 2.93
C SER A 100 -19.62 -0.40 4.16
N GLY A 101 -18.58 0.37 4.52
CA GLY A 101 -18.54 1.18 5.73
C GLY A 101 -19.28 2.52 5.63
N GLU A 102 -19.38 3.20 6.77
CA GLU A 102 -19.99 4.52 6.88
C GLU A 102 -19.14 5.60 6.17
N THR A 103 -19.81 6.63 5.64
CA THR A 103 -19.15 7.81 5.01
C THR A 103 -19.15 9.04 5.92
N HIS A 104 -19.42 8.81 7.21
CA HIS A 104 -19.40 9.81 8.26
C HIS A 104 -18.00 9.98 8.84
N ILE A 105 -17.50 11.22 8.89
CA ILE A 105 -16.23 11.57 9.52
C ILE A 105 -16.49 12.31 10.83
N ARG A 106 -15.69 11.98 11.85
CA ARG A 106 -15.63 12.73 13.10
C ARG A 106 -14.68 13.92 12.93
N ILE A 107 -15.20 15.12 13.16
CA ILE A 107 -14.44 16.36 13.04
C ILE A 107 -13.54 16.53 14.28
N PRO A 108 -12.23 16.84 14.11
CA PRO A 108 -11.34 17.18 15.20
C PRO A 108 -11.88 18.33 16.05
N ASN A 109 -11.64 18.29 17.36
CA ASN A 109 -12.24 19.26 18.30
C ASN A 109 -11.97 20.74 17.94
N PHE A 110 -10.77 21.04 17.42
CA PHE A 110 -10.40 22.40 17.02
C PHE A 110 -11.15 22.92 15.78
N LEU A 111 -11.72 22.03 14.95
CA LEU A 111 -12.51 22.39 13.77
C LEU A 111 -14.02 22.48 14.04
N ILE A 112 -14.49 22.09 15.24
CA ILE A 112 -15.91 22.11 15.58
C ILE A 112 -16.50 23.53 15.46
N PHE A 113 -15.71 24.57 15.75
CA PHE A 113 -16.16 25.96 15.62
C PHE A 113 -16.60 26.33 14.18
N ILE A 114 -15.95 25.75 13.17
CA ILE A 114 -16.25 26.02 11.75
C ILE A 114 -17.47 25.20 11.31
N PHE A 115 -17.46 23.91 11.59
CA PHE A 115 -18.45 23.00 11.01
C PHE A 115 -19.72 22.82 11.84
N LYS A 116 -19.74 23.28 13.10
CA LYS A 116 -20.87 23.20 14.05
C LYS A 116 -21.42 21.80 14.36
N HIS A 117 -20.91 20.76 13.69
CA HIS A 117 -21.26 19.35 13.87
C HIS A 117 -20.03 18.54 14.23
N ARG A 118 -20.20 17.56 15.13
CA ARG A 118 -19.12 16.62 15.52
C ARG A 118 -18.91 15.50 14.50
N ILE A 119 -19.97 15.14 13.77
CA ILE A 119 -19.99 14.07 12.79
C ILE A 119 -20.65 14.63 11.53
N ILE A 120 -20.00 14.45 10.39
CA ILE A 120 -20.48 14.95 9.09
C ILE A 120 -20.43 13.81 8.08
N ASN A 121 -21.54 13.61 7.37
CA ASN A 121 -21.56 12.74 6.20
C ASN A 121 -20.94 13.50 5.01
N ILE A 122 -19.85 13.00 4.46
CA ILE A 122 -19.21 13.59 3.28
C ILE A 122 -19.51 12.83 1.98
N GLY A 123 -20.25 11.72 2.05
CA GLY A 123 -20.75 10.95 0.93
C GLY A 123 -19.65 10.54 -0.06
N PHE A 124 -19.83 10.89 -1.33
CA PHE A 124 -18.89 10.56 -2.41
C PHE A 124 -17.44 11.03 -2.13
N LEU A 125 -17.26 12.15 -1.43
CA LEU A 125 -15.93 12.66 -1.09
C LEU A 125 -15.14 11.69 -0.19
N TYR A 126 -15.81 10.79 0.53
CA TYR A 126 -15.15 9.75 1.32
C TYR A 126 -14.39 8.76 0.43
N TYR A 127 -14.97 8.37 -0.71
CA TYR A 127 -14.33 7.48 -1.67
C TYR A 127 -13.13 8.16 -2.34
N VAL A 128 -13.26 9.46 -2.67
CA VAL A 128 -12.14 10.27 -3.14
C VAL A 128 -11.02 10.31 -2.10
N TYR A 129 -11.37 10.44 -0.81
CA TYR A 129 -10.40 10.38 0.28
C TYR A 129 -9.69 9.02 0.36
N ILE A 130 -10.38 7.88 0.25
CA ILE A 130 -9.75 6.54 0.28
C ILE A 130 -8.72 6.40 -0.84
N ILE A 131 -9.06 6.84 -2.06
CA ILE A 131 -8.14 6.86 -3.20
C ILE A 131 -6.90 7.70 -2.88
N LEU A 132 -7.10 8.95 -2.44
CA LEU A 132 -6.01 9.87 -2.15
C LEU A 132 -5.12 9.34 -1.02
N LEU A 133 -5.72 8.68 -0.03
CA LEU A 133 -4.99 8.02 1.04
C LEU A 133 -4.12 6.88 0.49
N SER A 134 -4.66 6.05 -0.40
CA SER A 134 -3.89 4.97 -1.06
C SER A 134 -2.71 5.51 -1.85
N VAL A 135 -2.92 6.56 -2.65
CA VAL A 135 -1.87 7.26 -3.41
C VAL A 135 -0.84 7.88 -2.46
N PHE A 136 -1.28 8.50 -1.38
CA PHE A 136 -0.42 9.15 -0.40
C PHE A 136 0.48 8.13 0.29
N CYS A 137 -0.09 7.03 0.79
CA CYS A 137 0.67 6.02 1.55
C CYS A 137 1.83 5.42 0.74
N THR A 138 1.61 5.07 -0.52
CA THR A 138 2.65 4.47 -1.38
C THR A 138 3.74 5.49 -1.72
N ASN A 139 3.36 6.71 -2.07
CA ASN A 139 4.33 7.75 -2.39
C ASN A 139 5.08 8.25 -1.14
N ALA A 140 4.44 8.34 0.03
CA ALA A 140 5.05 8.81 1.27
C ALA A 140 6.22 7.92 1.72
N ILE A 141 6.05 6.59 1.66
CA ILE A 141 7.12 5.64 1.96
C ILE A 141 8.24 5.77 0.90
N ASN A 142 7.87 5.87 -0.38
CA ASN A 142 8.83 5.94 -1.48
C ASN A 142 9.69 7.21 -1.48
N ILE A 143 9.17 8.36 -1.03
CA ILE A 143 9.98 9.59 -0.89
C ILE A 143 10.81 9.60 0.41
N TYR A 144 10.39 8.85 1.42
CA TYR A 144 11.09 8.70 2.69
C TYR A 144 11.94 7.42 2.70
N ALA A 145 12.85 7.35 1.73
CA ALA A 145 13.64 6.18 1.34
C ALA A 145 15.11 6.55 1.12
N GLY A 146 15.95 5.57 0.80
CA GLY A 146 17.34 5.81 0.35
C GLY A 146 18.43 5.61 1.41
N ILE A 147 18.07 5.07 2.58
CA ILE A 147 19.02 4.55 3.57
C ILE A 147 18.66 3.09 3.83
N ASN A 148 19.67 2.23 3.89
CA ASN A 148 19.50 0.79 4.08
C ASN A 148 18.55 0.47 5.24
N GLY A 149 17.41 -0.14 4.90
CA GLY A 149 16.42 -0.62 5.86
C GLY A 149 15.40 0.42 6.33
N LEU A 150 15.42 1.65 5.82
CA LEU A 150 14.50 2.71 6.24
C LEU A 150 13.05 2.42 5.80
N GLU A 151 12.85 1.96 4.58
CA GLU A 151 11.55 1.65 3.98
C GLU A 151 10.87 0.49 4.70
N ILE A 152 11.61 -0.58 4.97
CA ILE A 152 11.09 -1.74 5.71
C ILE A 152 10.93 -1.43 7.21
N GLY A 153 11.86 -0.68 7.80
CA GLY A 153 11.83 -0.31 9.21
C GLY A 153 10.60 0.53 9.56
N GLN A 154 10.33 1.59 8.80
CA GLN A 154 9.15 2.43 9.03
C GLN A 154 7.85 1.63 8.85
N SER A 155 7.80 0.75 7.83
CA SER A 155 6.62 -0.08 7.53
C SER A 155 6.34 -1.11 8.63
N LEU A 156 7.40 -1.70 9.21
CA LEU A 156 7.28 -2.62 10.34
C LEU A 156 6.76 -1.92 11.60
N ILE A 157 7.26 -0.71 11.89
CA ILE A 157 6.79 0.09 13.03
C ILE A 157 5.31 0.43 12.87
N ILE A 158 4.89 0.89 11.69
CA ILE A 158 3.47 1.20 11.39
C ILE A 158 2.60 -0.04 11.58
N SER A 159 2.98 -1.18 10.99
CA SER A 159 2.26 -2.46 11.11
C SER A 159 2.13 -2.93 12.56
N PHE A 160 3.20 -2.79 13.35
CA PHE A 160 3.21 -3.13 14.77
C PHE A 160 2.18 -2.31 15.56
N PHE A 161 2.13 -0.99 15.36
CA PHE A 161 1.16 -0.14 16.04
C PHE A 161 -0.28 -0.38 15.58
N ILE A 162 -0.51 -0.64 14.28
CA ILE A 162 -1.84 -1.04 13.78
C ILE A 162 -2.28 -2.36 14.44
N THR A 163 -1.38 -3.33 14.56
CA THR A 163 -1.68 -4.62 15.21
C THR A 163 -2.04 -4.43 16.68
N ILE A 164 -1.26 -3.65 17.43
CA ILE A 164 -1.56 -3.32 18.84
C ILE A 164 -2.92 -2.62 18.95
N HIS A 165 -3.18 -1.64 18.07
CA HIS A 165 -4.44 -0.92 18.07
C HIS A 165 -5.62 -1.86 17.85
N ASN A 166 -5.53 -2.76 16.87
CA ASN A 166 -6.57 -3.75 16.58
C ASN A 166 -6.80 -4.69 17.77
N LEU A 167 -5.73 -5.16 18.43
CA LEU A 167 -5.85 -6.01 19.63
C LEU A 167 -6.52 -5.28 20.81
N ILE A 168 -6.32 -3.97 20.94
CA ILE A 168 -6.97 -3.15 21.98
C ILE A 168 -8.45 -2.92 21.65
N VAL A 169 -8.78 -2.63 20.38
CA VAL A 169 -10.15 -2.28 19.95
C VAL A 169 -11.06 -3.50 19.83
N ILE A 170 -10.52 -4.67 19.48
CA ILE A 170 -11.30 -5.93 19.41
C ILE A 170 -11.72 -6.41 20.80
N ARG A 171 -11.06 -5.94 21.87
CA ARG A 171 -11.42 -6.22 23.26
C ARG A 171 -12.53 -5.30 23.77
#